data_AF-A0A7J0G8N6-F1
#
_entry.id   AF-A0A7J0G8N6-F1
#
_cell.length_a   1.000
_cell.length_b   1.000
_cell.length_c   1.000
_cell.angle_alpha   90.00
_cell.angle_beta   90.00
_cell.angle_gamma   90.00
#
_symmetry.space_group_name_H-M   'P 1'
#
loop_
_entity.id
_entity.type
_entity.pdbx_description
1 polymer ?
#
loop_
_entity_poly.entity_id
_entity_poly.type
_entity_poly.pdbx_seq_one_letter_code
_entity_poly.pdbx_strand_id
1 'polypeptide(L)' 'MATEQGPSTVDAIPVSSVKLLFVELGVGYDQHGQDVTAAAMRACRDAISSNSIPAFHRGMLS' A
#
# COMPACT_ATOMS: atom_id res chain seq x y z
N MET A 1 32.77 14.13 -9.28
CA MET A 1 32.15 13.34 -10.36
C MET A 1 31.32 12.28 -9.68
N ALA A 2 30.05 12.59 -9.38
CA ALA A 2 29.15 11.70 -8.65
C ALA A 2 28.47 10.78 -9.67
N THR A 3 28.59 9.48 -9.47
CA THR A 3 27.95 8.45 -10.29
C THR A 3 26.50 8.30 -9.85
N GLU A 4 25.57 8.63 -10.74
CA GLU A 4 24.14 8.44 -10.57
C GLU A 4 23.84 6.93 -10.61
N GLN A 5 23.59 6.31 -9.46
CA GLN A 5 23.12 4.93 -9.40
C GLN A 5 21.65 4.89 -9.84
N GLY A 6 21.42 4.38 -11.04
CA GLY A 6 20.09 4.12 -11.58
C GLY A 6 19.29 3.11 -10.73
N PRO A 7 17.96 3.11 -10.86
CA PRO A 7 17.08 2.32 -10.01
C PRO A 7 17.35 0.82 -10.21
N SER A 8 17.63 0.14 -9.10
CA SER A 8 17.76 -1.32 -9.03
C SER A 8 16.44 -1.99 -9.41
N THR A 9 16.56 -3.05 -10.20
CA THR A 9 15.48 -3.89 -10.72
C THR A 9 14.64 -4.48 -9.58
N VAL A 10 13.54 -3.82 -9.23
CA VAL A 10 12.39 -4.51 -8.62
C VAL A 10 11.74 -5.30 -9.75
N ASP A 11 11.85 -6.63 -9.70
CA ASP A 11 11.25 -7.51 -10.68
C ASP A 11 9.77 -7.15 -10.87
N ALA A 12 9.44 -6.62 -12.04
CA ALA A 12 8.07 -6.28 -12.40
C ALA A 12 7.28 -7.59 -12.52
N ILE A 13 6.54 -7.94 -11.47
CA ILE A 13 5.52 -9.00 -11.56
C ILE A 13 4.61 -8.60 -12.74
N PRO A 14 4.48 -9.45 -13.77
CA PRO A 14 3.62 -9.12 -14.90
C PRO A 14 2.18 -8.95 -14.37
N VAL A 15 1.71 -7.70 -14.35
CA VAL A 15 0.37 -7.27 -13.87
C VAL A 15 -0.75 -8.10 -14.51
N SER A 16 -0.49 -8.72 -15.66
CA SER A 16 -1.35 -9.68 -16.33
C SER A 16 -1.83 -10.86 -15.44
N SER A 17 -1.12 -11.22 -14.36
CA SER A 17 -1.51 -12.34 -13.49
C SER A 17 -2.16 -11.93 -12.16
N VAL A 18 -2.28 -10.63 -11.88
CA VAL A 18 -2.80 -10.14 -10.59
C VAL A 18 -4.24 -9.66 -10.78
N LYS A 19 -5.20 -10.30 -10.09
CA LYS A 19 -6.60 -9.86 -10.07
C LYS A 19 -6.84 -8.99 -8.85
N LEU A 20 -7.06 -7.69 -9.06
CA LEU A 20 -7.45 -6.76 -8.01
C LEU A 20 -8.82 -7.17 -7.46
N LEU A 21 -8.90 -7.40 -6.16
CA LEU A 21 -10.16 -7.75 -5.48
C LEU A 21 -10.80 -6.51 -4.88
N PHE A 22 -10.05 -5.79 -4.05
CA PHE A 22 -10.46 -4.56 -3.39
C PHE A 22 -9.29 -3.59 -3.29
N VAL A 23 -9.59 -2.29 -3.19
CA VAL A 23 -8.62 -1.24 -2.90
C VAL A 23 -9.11 -0.49 -1.69
N GLU A 24 -8.27 -0.43 -0.66
CA GLU A 24 -8.52 0.29 0.59
C GLU A 24 -7.71 1.58 0.59
N LEU A 25 -8.37 2.68 0.94
CA LEU A 25 -7.76 4.01 0.96
C LEU A 25 -7.76 4.53 2.39
N GLY A 26 -6.66 5.16 2.78
CA GLY A 26 -6.51 5.79 4.08
C GLY A 26 -5.70 7.06 4.00
N VAL A 27 -5.83 7.91 5.01
CA VAL A 27 -5.20 9.23 5.08
C VAL A 27 -4.33 9.37 6.31
N GLY A 28 -3.27 10.17 6.18
CA GLY A 28 -2.35 10.44 7.26
C GLY A 28 -1.78 11.83 7.14
N TYR A 29 -1.77 12.56 8.25
CA TYR A 29 -1.35 13.94 8.31
C TYR A 29 -0.09 14.10 9.15
N ASP A 30 0.80 14.97 8.69
CA ASP A 30 1.92 15.50 9.47
C ASP A 30 1.68 16.99 9.70
N GLN A 31 1.16 17.32 10.89
CA GLN A 31 0.73 18.69 11.23
C GLN A 31 1.90 19.66 11.43
N HIS A 32 3.09 19.13 11.74
CA HIS A 32 4.27 19.93 12.05
C HIS A 32 5.31 19.91 10.92
N GLY A 33 5.11 19.08 9.89
CA GLY A 33 5.96 19.03 8.70
C GLY A 33 7.35 18.45 8.95
N GLN A 34 7.49 17.61 9.98
CA GLN A 34 8.79 17.05 10.39
C GLN A 34 8.97 15.58 10.02
N ASP A 35 7.90 14.86 9.68
CA ASP A 35 7.96 13.43 9.37
C ASP A 35 6.84 12.97 8.40
N VAL A 36 7.15 13.01 7.11
CA VAL A 36 6.32 12.42 6.04
C VAL A 36 6.22 10.89 6.18
N THR A 37 7.21 10.24 6.76
CA THR A 37 7.18 8.78 7.00
C THR A 37 6.10 8.44 8.02
N ALA A 38 5.97 9.23 9.09
CA ALA A 38 4.90 9.09 10.06
C ALA A 38 3.52 9.35 9.44
N ALA A 39 3.37 10.33 8.54
CA ALA A 39 2.12 10.53 7.81
C ALA A 39 1.77 9.31 6.93
N ALA A 40 2.72 8.76 6.18
CA ALA A 40 2.50 7.56 5.37
C ALA A 40 2.12 6.34 6.23
N MET A 41 2.81 6.10 7.34
CA MET A 41 2.47 5.01 8.26
C MET A 41 1.07 5.17 8.87
N ARG A 42 0.66 6.41 9.17
CA ARG A 42 -0.72 6.71 9.61
C ARG A 42 -1.73 6.42 8.50
N ALA A 43 -1.46 6.82 7.26
CA ALA A 43 -2.33 6.55 6.12
C ALA A 43 -2.51 5.05 5.86
N CYS A 44 -1.42 4.27 5.89
CA CYS A 44 -1.50 2.82 5.76
C CYS A 44 -2.28 2.19 6.91
N ARG A 45 -2.07 2.66 8.14
CA ARG A 45 -2.83 2.18 9.31
C ARG A 45 -4.31 2.54 9.21
N ASP A 46 -4.64 3.75 8.76
CA ASP A 46 -6.01 4.20 8.52
C ASP A 46 -6.70 3.30 7.48
N ALA A 47 -6.03 3.01 6.36
CA ALA A 47 -6.54 2.15 5.30
C ALA A 47 -6.91 0.74 5.79
N ILE A 48 -6.08 0.13 6.65
CA ILE A 48 -6.27 -1.27 7.09
C ILE A 48 -7.03 -1.43 8.41
N SER A 49 -7.09 -0.39 9.25
CA SER A 49 -7.62 -0.51 10.63
C SER A 49 -9.14 -0.54 10.69
N SER A 50 -9.82 0.12 9.75
CA SER A 50 -11.28 0.10 9.63
C SER A 50 -11.81 -1.13 8.90
N ASN A 51 -10.92 -2.06 8.53
CA ASN A 51 -11.21 -2.97 7.45
C ASN A 51 -11.73 -4.31 7.97
N SER A 52 -13.03 -4.36 8.22
CA SER A 52 -13.76 -5.61 8.27
C SER A 52 -13.92 -6.08 6.81
N ILE A 53 -13.30 -7.22 6.47
CA ILE A 53 -13.64 -7.96 5.25
C ILE A 53 -14.63 -9.07 5.65
N PRO A 54 -15.93 -8.77 5.83
CA PRO A 54 -16.91 -9.76 6.27
C PRO A 54 -17.13 -10.88 5.23
N ALA A 55 -16.58 -10.78 4.02
CA ALA A 55 -16.84 -11.73 2.93
C ALA A 55 -15.87 -12.94 2.86
N PHE A 56 -14.79 -13.00 3.65
CA PHE A 56 -13.91 -14.19 3.69
C PHE A 56 -14.39 -15.29 4.65
N HIS A 57 -15.70 -15.42 4.85
CA HIS A 57 -16.26 -16.67 5.35
C HIS A 57 -16.17 -17.70 4.21
N ARG A 58 -15.11 -18.53 4.23
CA ARG A 58 -14.90 -19.79 3.49
C ARG A 58 -15.95 -20.05 2.37
N GLY A 59 -15.65 -19.66 1.13
CA GLY A 59 -16.48 -20.06 -0.02
C GLY A 59 -16.40 -19.22 -1.30
N MET A 60 -15.77 -18.05 -1.31
CA MET A 60 -15.90 -17.08 -2.41
C MET A 60 -14.88 -17.21 -3.56
N LEU A 61 -14.03 -18.23 -3.53
CA LEU A 61 -13.06 -18.56 -4.60
C LEU A 61 -13.35 -19.99 -5.08
N SER A 62 -14.34 -20.14 -5.95
CA SER A 62 -14.63 -21.34 -6.72
C SER A 62 -14.69 -21.01 -8.20
#